data_AF-A0A7J3QZ83-F1
#
_entry.id   AF-A0A7J3QZ83-F1
#
_cell.length_a   1.000
_cell.length_b   1.000
_cell.length_c   1.000
_cell.angle_alpha   90.00
_cell.angle_beta   90.00
_cell.angle_gamma   90.00
#
_symmetry.space_group_name_H-M   'P 1'
#
loop_
_entity.id
_entity.type
_entity.pdbx_description
1 polymer ?
#
loop_
_entity_poly.entity_id
_entity_poly.type
_entity_poly.pdbx_seq_one_letter_code
_entity_poly.pdbx_strand_id
1 'polypeptide(L)'
;MMSSSRSISPRLAVLIVGLVLVLLGVIVWLYAGFSVSNLENALTKPGLAQEDYWRLEGSLKWWIDASLNLYYPLAAILIAVGASVFLFLLLVWRR
;
A
#
# COMPACT_ATOMS: atom_id res chain seq x y z
N MET A 1 -41.09 15.75 -7.69
CA MET A 1 -39.90 14.88 -7.84
C MET A 1 -39.02 15.05 -6.60
N MET A 2 -39.20 14.21 -5.58
CA MET A 2 -38.33 14.21 -4.40
C MET A 2 -37.16 13.26 -4.67
N SER A 3 -35.95 13.82 -4.76
CA SER A 3 -34.70 13.07 -4.78
C SER A 3 -34.56 12.32 -3.46
N SER A 4 -34.75 11.00 -3.50
CA SER A 4 -34.50 10.12 -2.36
C SER A 4 -32.99 10.07 -2.12
N SER A 5 -32.51 10.93 -1.22
CA SER A 5 -31.18 10.84 -0.64
C SER A 5 -31.07 9.51 0.12
N ARG A 6 -30.45 8.51 -0.50
CA ARG A 6 -30.10 7.26 0.19
C ARG A 6 -28.96 7.56 1.16
N SER A 7 -29.29 7.81 2.41
CA SER A 7 -28.29 7.91 3.48
C SER A 7 -27.54 6.58 3.60
N ILE A 8 -26.22 6.62 3.45
CA ILE A 8 -25.34 5.47 3.66
C ILE A 8 -25.53 4.99 5.11
N SER A 9 -25.76 3.70 5.31
CA SER A 9 -25.86 3.15 6.66
C SER A 9 -24.50 3.27 7.37
N PRO A 10 -24.45 3.57 8.67
CA PRO A 10 -23.18 3.76 9.39
C PRO A 10 -22.28 2.51 9.32
N ARG A 11 -22.87 1.32 9.23
CA ARG A 11 -22.15 0.05 9.04
C ARG A 11 -21.48 -0.03 7.68
N LEU A 12 -22.17 0.41 6.61
CA LEU A 12 -21.61 0.45 5.27
C LEU A 12 -20.46 1.45 5.19
N ALA A 13 -20.57 2.60 5.87
CA ALA A 13 -19.48 3.56 5.96
C ALA A 13 -18.22 2.96 6.62
N VAL A 14 -18.38 2.23 7.73
CA VAL A 14 -17.26 1.56 8.42
C VAL A 14 -16.62 0.48 7.54
N LEU A 15 -17.41 -0.31 6.81
CA LEU A 15 -16.90 -1.30 5.85
C LEU A 15 -16.09 -0.66 4.73
N ILE A 16 -16.58 0.45 4.17
CA ILE A 16 -15.88 1.18 3.11
C ILE A 16 -14.54 1.70 3.64
N VAL A 17 -14.51 2.26 4.85
CA VAL A 17 -13.26 2.73 5.47
C VAL A 17 -12.27 1.58 5.65
N GLY A 18 -12.72 0.44 6.20
CA GLY A 18 -11.87 -0.75 6.35
C GLY A 18 -11.31 -1.24 5.02
N LEU A 19 -12.14 -1.29 3.98
CA LEU A 19 -11.72 -1.67 2.63
C LEU A 19 -10.69 -0.71 2.06
N VAL A 20 -10.92 0.60 2.19
CA VAL A 20 -9.99 1.63 1.73
C VAL A 20 -8.63 1.50 2.42
N LEU A 21 -8.59 1.25 3.73
CA LEU A 21 -7.34 1.06 4.46
C LEU A 21 -6.56 -0.17 3.96
N VAL A 22 -7.24 -1.30 3.74
CA VAL A 22 -6.60 -2.49 3.18
C VAL A 22 -6.04 -2.19 1.79
N LEU A 23 -6.84 -1.57 0.92
CA LEU A 23 -6.40 -1.23 -0.44
C LEU A 23 -5.20 -0.28 -0.44
N LEU A 24 -5.21 0.75 0.40
CA LEU A 24 -4.07 1.65 0.55
C LEU A 24 -2.83 0.91 1.02
N GLY A 25 -2.94 0.02 2.00
CA GLY A 25 -1.82 -0.79 2.45
C GLY A 25 -1.25 -1.69 1.34
N VAL A 26 -2.10 -2.36 0.57
CA VAL A 26 -1.67 -3.17 -0.59
C VAL A 26 -0.99 -2.30 -1.65
N ILE A 27 -1.53 -1.12 -1.96
CA ILE A 27 -0.94 -0.19 -2.93
C ILE A 27 0.46 0.24 -2.47
N VAL A 28 0.62 0.62 -1.21
CA VAL A 28 1.93 1.02 -0.64
C VAL A 28 2.92 -0.13 -0.72
N TRP A 29 2.50 -1.35 -0.38
CA TRP A 29 3.35 -2.54 -0.48
C TRP A 29 3.84 -2.79 -1.90
N LEU A 30 2.92 -2.79 -2.87
CA LEU A 30 3.24 -3.03 -4.28
C LEU A 30 4.13 -1.91 -4.84
N TYR A 31 3.85 -0.66 -4.49
CA TYR A 31 4.63 0.49 -4.94
C TYR A 31 6.10 0.40 -4.53
N ALA A 32 6.37 0.01 -3.28
CA ALA A 32 7.73 -0.20 -2.80
C ALA A 32 8.43 -1.33 -3.58
N GLY A 33 7.75 -2.48 -3.76
CA GLY A 33 8.28 -3.61 -4.51
C GLY A 33 8.56 -3.29 -5.99
N PHE A 34 7.64 -2.58 -6.66
CA PHE A 34 7.83 -2.15 -8.04
C PHE A 34 8.99 -1.17 -8.18
N SER A 35 9.15 -0.23 -7.24
CA SER A 35 10.25 0.75 -7.29
C SER A 35 11.61 0.06 -7.20
N VAL A 36 11.77 -0.93 -6.31
CA VAL A 36 12.98 -1.75 -6.19
C VAL A 36 13.22 -2.55 -7.48
N SER A 37 12.22 -3.30 -7.94
CA SER A 37 12.35 -4.16 -9.13
C SER A 37 12.68 -3.36 -10.40
N ASN A 38 12.09 -2.17 -10.56
CA ASN A 38 12.40 -1.30 -11.70
C ASN A 38 13.85 -0.82 -11.70
N LEU A 39 14.41 -0.53 -10.52
CA LEU A 39 15.81 -0.11 -10.38
C LEU A 39 16.78 -1.27 -10.61
N GLU A 40 16.46 -2.47 -10.10
CA GLU A 40 17.22 -3.70 -10.39
C GLU A 40 17.24 -3.98 -11.90
N ASN A 41 16.10 -3.91 -12.56
CA ASN A 41 15.99 -4.08 -14.01
C ASN A 41 16.70 -2.98 -14.81
N ALA A 42 16.80 -1.76 -14.26
CA ALA A 42 17.55 -0.69 -14.88
C ALA A 42 19.07 -0.97 -14.82
N LEU A 43 19.58 -1.45 -13.68
CA LEU A 43 21.00 -1.74 -13.46
C LEU A 43 21.53 -2.92 -14.30
N THR A 44 20.67 -3.82 -14.77
CA THR A 44 21.07 -4.94 -15.63
C THR A 44 21.26 -4.54 -17.10
N LYS A 45 20.92 -3.30 -17.49
CA LYS A 45 21.06 -2.86 -18.88
C LYS A 45 22.53 -2.72 -19.28
N PRO A 46 22.96 -3.35 -20.38
CA PRO A 46 24.33 -3.20 -20.87
C PRO A 46 24.55 -1.77 -21.40
N GLY A 47 25.78 -1.26 -21.27
CA GLY A 47 26.17 0.04 -21.82
C GLY A 47 25.75 1.26 -20.99
N LEU A 48 25.38 1.08 -19.72
CA LEU A 48 25.19 2.20 -18.79
C LEU A 48 26.49 2.99 -18.62
N ALA A 49 26.39 4.32 -18.73
CA ALA A 49 27.47 5.20 -18.32
C ALA A 49 27.76 5.00 -16.83
N GLN A 50 29.04 5.09 -16.44
CA GLN A 50 29.45 4.80 -15.06
C GLN A 50 28.76 5.71 -14.04
N GLU A 51 28.56 6.98 -14.38
CA GLU A 51 27.83 7.94 -13.54
C GLU A 51 26.36 7.53 -13.33
N ASP A 52 25.68 7.08 -14.39
CA ASP A 52 24.31 6.59 -14.32
C ASP A 52 24.19 5.31 -13.49
N TYR A 53 25.18 4.42 -13.59
CA TYR A 53 25.26 3.20 -12.78
C TYR A 53 25.29 3.55 -11.28
N TRP A 54 26.21 4.40 -10.85
CA TRP A 54 26.33 4.81 -9.44
C TRP A 54 25.06 5.49 -8.93
N ARG A 55 24.43 6.34 -9.76
CA ARG A 55 23.16 7.00 -9.41
C ARG A 55 22.03 5.99 -9.20
N LEU A 56 21.89 5.03 -10.11
CA LEU A 56 20.87 3.98 -10.01
C LEU A 56 21.12 3.06 -8.82
N GLU A 57 22.37 2.69 -8.55
CA GLU A 57 22.74 1.85 -7.41
C GLU A 57 22.46 2.56 -6.07
N GLY A 58 22.79 3.85 -5.97
CA GLY A 58 22.46 4.66 -4.80
C GLY A 58 20.95 4.77 -4.57
N SER A 59 20.18 4.99 -5.64
CA SER A 59 18.72 5.00 -5.60
C SER A 59 18.15 3.64 -5.15
N LEU A 60 18.69 2.53 -5.68
CA LEU A 60 18.27 1.19 -5.30
C LEU A 60 18.50 0.92 -3.81
N LYS A 61 19.70 1.26 -3.30
CA LYS A 61 20.02 1.12 -1.86
C LYS A 61 19.06 1.92 -0.99
N TRP A 62 18.75 3.16 -1.38
CA TRP A 62 17.78 3.98 -0.67
C TRP A 62 16.38 3.36 -0.68
N TRP A 63 15.91 2.88 -1.84
CA TRP A 63 14.59 2.25 -1.95
C TRP A 63 14.48 0.96 -1.16
N ILE A 64 15.53 0.13 -1.10
CA ILE A 64 15.56 -1.08 -0.29
C ILE A 64 15.41 -0.71 1.20
N ASP A 65 16.20 0.25 1.68
CA ASP A 65 16.15 0.68 3.07
C ASP A 65 14.79 1.30 3.43
N ALA A 66 14.28 2.21 2.58
CA ALA A 66 12.98 2.84 2.77
C ALA A 66 11.84 1.80 2.71
N SER A 67 11.94 0.79 1.86
CA SER A 67 10.94 -0.28 1.78
C SER A 67 10.85 -1.07 3.08
N LEU A 68 12.00 -1.44 3.65
CA LEU A 68 12.06 -2.24 4.89
C LEU A 68 11.68 -1.44 6.13
N ASN A 69 12.16 -0.19 6.24
CA ASN A 69 11.99 0.60 7.46
C ASN A 69 10.71 1.44 7.49
N LEU A 70 10.10 1.71 6.34
CA LEU A 70 8.95 2.61 6.24
C LEU A 70 7.77 1.98 5.50
N TYR A 71 7.93 1.61 4.23
CA TYR A 71 6.78 1.27 3.39
C TYR A 71 6.14 -0.07 3.76
N TYR A 72 6.90 -1.14 3.99
CA TYR A 72 6.34 -2.42 4.39
C TYR A 72 5.71 -2.39 5.80
N PRO A 73 6.34 -1.78 6.83
CA PRO A 73 5.69 -1.59 8.11
C PRO A 73 4.39 -0.78 8.00
N LEU A 74 4.40 0.34 7.25
CA LEU A 74 3.21 1.16 7.04
C LEU A 74 2.10 0.38 6.33
N ALA A 75 2.43 -0.35 5.27
CA ALA A 75 1.50 -1.20 4.56
C ALA A 75 0.89 -2.27 5.48
N ALA A 76 1.73 -2.94 6.28
CA ALA A 76 1.27 -3.95 7.24
C ALA A 76 0.31 -3.36 8.29
N ILE A 77 0.60 -2.16 8.80
CA ILE A 77 -0.29 -1.47 9.75
C ILE A 77 -1.62 -1.12 9.08
N LEU A 78 -1.61 -0.56 7.87
CA LEU A 78 -2.84 -0.21 7.14
C LEU A 78 -3.71 -1.43 6.88
N ILE A 79 -3.11 -2.54 6.45
CA ILE A 79 -3.80 -3.81 6.22
C ILE A 79 -4.33 -4.36 7.53
N ALA A 80 -3.54 -4.37 8.61
CA ALA A 80 -3.96 -4.91 9.91
C ALA A 80 -5.11 -4.11 10.52
N VAL A 81 -5.06 -2.77 10.46
CA VAL A 81 -6.15 -1.91 10.94
C VAL A 81 -7.40 -2.13 10.09
N GLY A 82 -7.28 -2.14 8.76
CA GLY A 82 -8.40 -2.41 7.86
C GLY A 82 -9.02 -3.80 8.08
N ALA A 83 -8.20 -4.83 8.23
CA ALA A 83 -8.63 -6.19 8.56
C ALA A 83 -9.35 -6.28 9.92
N SER A 84 -8.85 -5.56 10.92
CA SER A 84 -9.45 -5.50 12.25
C SER A 84 -10.86 -4.91 12.23
N VAL A 85 -11.13 -3.95 11.34
CA VAL A 85 -12.49 -3.41 11.13
C VAL A 85 -13.46 -4.49 10.65
N PHE A 86 -13.04 -5.35 9.71
CA PHE A 86 -13.86 -6.47 9.24
C PHE A 86 -14.11 -7.49 10.35
N LEU A 87 -13.07 -7.84 11.12
CA LEU A 87 -13.20 -8.75 12.27
C LEU A 87 -14.15 -8.20 13.33
N PHE A 88 -14.03 -6.92 13.67
CA PHE A 88 -14.91 -6.27 14.64
C PHE A 88 -16.37 -6.31 14.20
N LEU A 89 -16.65 -5.96 12.94
CA LEU A 89 -18.01 -6.02 12.40
C LEU A 89 -18.55 -7.45 12.37
N LEU A 90 -17.72 -8.44 12.05
CA LEU A 90 -18.12 -9.85 12.04
C LEU A 90 -18.47 -10.34 13.46
N LEU A 91 -17.66 -9.96 14.46
CA LEU A 91 -17.90 -10.29 15.87
C LEU A 91 -19.14 -9.61 16.44
N VAL A 92 -19.35 -8.33 16.13
CA VAL A 92 -20.53 -7.57 16.58
C VAL A 92 -21.80 -8.06 15.87
N TRP A 93 -21.73 -8.45 14.60
CA TRP A 93 -22.88 -8.96 13.85
C TRP A 93 -23.40 -10.31 14.39
N ARG A 94 -22.53 -11.11 15.03
CA ARG A 94 -22.90 -12.42 15.58
C ARG A 94 -23.65 -12.34 16.92
N ARG A 95 -23.66 -11.20 17.60
CA ARG A 95 -24.39 -10.97 18.87
C ARG A 95 -25.72 -10.28 18.60
#